data_AF-A0A531MQJ8-F1
#
_entry.id   AF-A0A531MQJ8-F1
#
_cell.length_a   1.000
_cell.length_b   1.000
_cell.length_c   1.000
_cell.angle_alpha   90.00
_cell.angle_beta   90.00
_cell.angle_gamma   90.00
#
_symmetry.space_group_name_H-M   'P 1'
#
loop_
_entity.id
_entity.type
_entity.pdbx_description
1 polymer ?
#
loop_
_entity_poly.entity_id
_entity_poly.type
_entity_poly.pdbx_seq_one_letter_code
_entity_poly.pdbx_strand_id
1 'polypeptide(L)' 'MRILITGAAGMVGRKLIARLAKDGTLRGKKITALDLHDIVPPQAPAMDGVSISLHTGDLGDAGAAES' A
#
# COMPACT_ATOMS: atom_id res chain seq x y z
N MET A 1 5.46 -11.49 -1.38
CA MET A 1 4.06 -11.19 -1.76
C MET A 1 3.94 -9.69 -1.97
N ARG A 2 3.26 -9.28 -3.06
CA ARG A 2 2.99 -7.88 -3.37
C ARG A 2 1.53 -7.56 -3.00
N ILE A 3 1.30 -6.43 -2.34
CA ILE A 3 -0.03 -6.04 -1.84
C ILE A 3 -0.34 -4.63 -2.33
N LEU A 4 -1.48 -4.45 -3.00
CA LEU A 4 -2.06 -3.14 -3.29
C LEU A 4 -3.08 -2.78 -2.21
N ILE A 5 -3.03 -1.55 -1.72
CA ILE A 5 -3.99 -0.98 -0.76
C ILE A 5 -4.58 0.27 -1.39
N THR A 6 -5.86 0.22 -1.73
CA THR A 6 -6.65 1.41 -2.10
C THR A 6 -7.21 2.07 -0.84
N GLY A 7 -7.37 3.39 -0.86
CA GLY A 7 -7.72 4.12 0.36
C GLY A 7 -6.59 4.11 1.39
N ALA A 8 -5.33 4.09 0.94
CA ALA A 8 -4.14 3.97 1.78
C ALA A 8 -3.95 5.15 2.76
N ALA A 9 -4.46 6.33 2.42
CA ALA A 9 -4.52 7.50 3.29
C ALA A 9 -5.84 7.55 4.09
N GLY A 10 -6.71 6.54 3.99
CA GLY A 10 -7.91 6.40 4.82
C GLY A 10 -7.61 5.93 6.25
N MET A 11 -8.58 6.08 7.15
CA MET A 11 -8.48 5.60 8.55
C MET A 11 -8.18 4.10 8.62
N VAL A 12 -8.88 3.30 7.79
CA VAL A 12 -8.68 1.85 7.73
C VAL A 12 -7.37 1.50 7.04
N GLY A 13 -7.06 2.16 5.90
CA GLY A 13 -5.83 1.93 5.14
C GLY A 13 -4.58 2.12 5.99
N ARG A 14 -4.47 3.25 6.70
CA ARG A 14 -3.32 3.52 7.59
C ARG A 14 -3.16 2.47 8.69
N LYS A 15 -4.26 2.03 9.32
CA LYS A 15 -4.22 0.99 10.36
C LYS A 15 -3.81 -0.37 9.79
N LEU A 16 -4.30 -0.72 8.59
CA LEU A 16 -3.92 -1.94 7.89
C LEU A 16 -2.43 -1.91 7.52
N ILE A 17 -1.94 -0.81 6.95
CA ILE A 17 -0.52 -0.62 6.60
C ILE A 17 0.36 -0.79 7.83
N ALA A 18 0.03 -0.12 8.94
CA ALA A 18 0.79 -0.24 10.19
C ALA A 18 0.81 -1.68 10.71
N ARG A 19 -0.32 -2.40 10.60
CA ARG A 19 -0.40 -3.81 11.00
C ARG A 19 0.44 -4.72 10.11
N LEU A 20 0.37 -4.54 8.79
CA LEU A 20 1.16 -5.31 7.83
C LEU A 20 2.66 -5.05 7.99
N ALA A 21 3.05 -3.80 8.27
CA ALA A 21 4.43 -3.45 8.56
C ALA A 21 4.95 -4.14 9.82
N LYS A 22 4.12 -4.19 10.88
CA LYS A 22 4.44 -4.91 12.11
C LYS A 22 4.55 -6.42 11.90
N ASP A 23 3.64 -7.01 11.13
CA ASP A 23 3.58 -8.46 10.96
C ASP A 23 4.62 -8.97 9.94
N GLY A 24 5.02 -8.15 8.96
CA GLY A 24 6.02 -8.46 7.93
C GLY A 24 5.65 -9.61 6.96
N THR A 25 4.56 -10.30 7.25
CA THR A 25 4.04 -11.46 6.54
C THR A 25 2.53 -11.41 6.51
N LEU A 26 1.93 -12.03 5.51
CA LEU A 26 0.48 -12.24 5.46
C LEU A 26 0.24 -13.62 4.84
N ARG A 27 -0.62 -14.43 5.47
CA ARG A 27 -0.86 -15.85 5.11
C ARG A 27 0.44 -16.68 5.05
N GLY A 28 1.37 -16.44 5.97
CA GLY A 28 2.67 -17.13 6.03
C GLY A 28 3.65 -16.76 4.91
N LYS A 29 3.31 -15.81 4.02
CA LYS A 29 4.20 -15.33 2.96
C LYS A 29 4.79 -13.98 3.34
N LYS A 30 6.11 -13.83 3.19
CA LYS A 30 6.82 -12.56 3.39
C LYS A 30 6.22 -11.48 2.48
N ILE A 31 5.96 -10.30 3.05
CA ILE A 31 5.61 -9.11 2.28
C ILE A 31 6.89 -8.60 1.63
N THR A 32 6.88 -8.46 0.31
CA THR A 32 8.05 -8.07 -0.47
C THR A 32 7.82 -6.74 -1.21
N ALA A 33 6.55 -6.35 -1.39
CA ALA A 33 6.20 -5.06 -1.95
C ALA A 33 4.83 -4.56 -1.45
N LEU A 34 4.70 -3.24 -1.32
CA LEU A 34 3.44 -2.53 -1.05
C LEU A 34 3.22 -1.46 -2.12
N ASP A 35 2.02 -1.45 -2.70
CA ASP A 35 1.50 -0.35 -3.52
C ASP A 35 0.42 0.36 -2.71
N LEU A 36 0.64 1.63 -2.40
CA LEU A 36 -0.26 2.44 -1.59
C LEU A 36 -0.93 3.46 -2.50
N HIS A 37 -2.23 3.30 -2.75
CA HIS A 37 -3.00 4.16 -3.64
C HIS A 37 -4.10 4.90 -2.88
N ASP A 38 -4.19 6.21 -3.08
CA ASP A 38 -5.27 7.05 -2.54
C ASP A 38 -5.35 8.37 -3.32
N ILE A 39 -6.50 9.06 -3.27
CA ILE A 39 -6.65 10.40 -3.86
C ILE A 39 -5.86 11.45 -3.06
N VAL A 40 -5.58 11.18 -1.78
CA VAL A 40 -4.70 11.97 -0.92
C VAL A 40 -3.35 11.23 -0.76
N PRO A 41 -2.19 11.90 -0.78
CA PRO A 41 -0.90 11.24 -0.64
C PRO A 41 -0.81 10.29 0.57
N PRO A 42 -0.55 8.98 0.36
CA PRO A 42 -0.35 8.03 1.46
C PRO A 42 1.05 8.16 2.07
N GLN A 43 1.22 7.63 3.29
CA GLN A 43 2.52 7.61 3.98
C GLN A 43 3.13 6.21 3.90
N ALA A 44 4.41 6.13 3.54
CA ALA A 44 5.14 4.88 3.52
C ALA A 44 5.40 4.37 4.95
N PRO A 45 5.14 3.09 5.26
CA PRO A 45 5.58 2.48 6.51
C PRO A 45 7.10 2.25 6.52
N ALA A 46 7.70 2.18 7.70
CA ALA A 46 9.06 1.66 7.84
C ALA A 46 9.04 0.13 7.70
N MET A 47 9.62 -0.39 6.62
CA MET A 47 9.77 -1.83 6.37
C MET A 47 11.06 -2.12 5.60
N ASP A 48 12.03 -2.74 6.26
CA ASP A 48 13.32 -3.05 5.63
C ASP A 48 13.21 -4.14 4.56
N GLY A 49 13.83 -3.89 3.40
CA GLY A 49 13.86 -4.84 2.29
C GLY A 49 12.52 -5.07 1.60
N VAL A 50 11.56 -4.15 1.76
CA VAL A 50 10.25 -4.15 1.09
C VAL A 50 10.19 -2.99 0.10
N SER A 51 9.83 -3.26 -1.15
CA SER A 51 9.62 -2.20 -2.15
C SER A 51 8.30 -1.50 -1.90
N ILE A 52 8.31 -0.18 -1.67
CA ILE A 52 7.09 0.60 -1.40
C ILE A 52 6.90 1.60 -2.53
N SER A 53 5.75 1.55 -3.19
CA SER A 53 5.32 2.51 -4.22
C SER A 53 4.12 3.30 -3.72
N LEU A 54 4.16 4.61 -3.90
CA LEU A 54 3.08 5.52 -3.51
C LEU A 54 2.42 6.05 -4.78
N HIS A 55 1.12 5.90 -4.87
CA HIS A 55 0.30 6.32 -6.00
C HIS A 55 -0.72 7.32 -5.46
N THR A 56 -0.68 8.56 -5.96
CA THR A 56 -1.65 9.60 -5.62
C THR A 56 -2.48 9.94 -6.84
N GLY A 57 -3.78 9.72 -6.78
CA GLY A 57 -4.68 9.95 -7.90
C GLY A 57 -6.05 9.32 -7.65
N ASP A 58 -7.00 9.61 -8.54
CA ASP A 58 -8.27 8.88 -8.56
C ASP A 58 -8.10 7.60 -9.38
N LEU A 59 -8.40 6.45 -8.79
CA LEU A 59 -8.31 5.16 -9.48
C LEU A 59 -9.44 4.99 -10.51
N GLY A 60 -10.50 5.80 -10.42
CA GLY A 60 -11.60 5.84 -11.37
C GLY A 60 -11.29 6.62 -12.65
N ASP A 61 -10.19 7.37 -12.69
CA ASP A 61 -9.79 8.12 -13.89
C ASP A 61 -9.39 7.17 -15.02
N ALA A 62 -9.69 7.58 -16.26
CA ALA A 62 -9.28 6.84 -17.45
C ALA A 62 -7.74 6.70 -17.49
N GLY A 63 -7.25 5.48 -17.66
CA GLY A 63 -5.82 5.18 -17.69
C GLY A 63 -5.17 5.04 -16.30
N ALA A 64 -5.88 5.26 -15.19
CA ALA A 64 -5.29 5.17 -13.84
C ALA A 64 -4.75 3.77 -13.47
N ALA A 65 -5.23 2.72 -14.15
CA ALA A 65 -4.78 1.34 -13.97
C ALA A 65 -3.82 0.84 -15.06
N GLU A 66 -3.46 1.70 -16.02
CA GLU A 66 -2.53 1.37 -17.09
C GLU A 66 -1.11 1.63 -16.57
N SER A 67 -0.37 0.55 -16.29
CA SER A 67 0.99 0.59 -15.74
C SER A 67 1.81 -0.61 -16.19
#